data_AF-A0AAD1KSD0-F1
#
_entry.id   AF-A0AAD1KSD0-F1
#
_cell.length_a   1.000
_cell.length_b   1.000
_cell.length_c   1.000
_cell.angle_alpha   90.00
_cell.angle_beta   90.00
_cell.angle_gamma   90.00
#
_symmetry.space_group_name_H-M   'P 1'
#
loop_
_entity.id
_entity.type
_entity.pdbx_description
1 polymer ?
#
loop_
_entity_poly.entity_id
_entity_poly.type
_entity_poly.pdbx_seq_one_letter_code
_entity_poly.pdbx_strand_id
1 'polypeptide(L)'
;MSRFSNDEFVPDDDVKSFDADDVDDYDDLEDYDELSDDEDDYDDEDDNDYDDDLEDASEDEIDLVVALYNDDGERVAVPMEPMLANDFDELVTQLRRLPGDAGAVGMVSIDHQFYVIVRVRGRNVQVFLSDATQANDWPIARDVADFLGEDIPDPDDDPETMGDGDMLADAGLGEFDMEAFADADEDSDEILSDIAARVHFGPQFERAANTSVR
;
A
#
# COMPACT_ATOMS: atom_id res chain seq x y z
N MET A 1 -7.90 -44.23 -52.80
CA MET A 1 -6.47 -44.59 -52.85
C MET A 1 -5.92 -44.38 -51.45
N SER A 2 -5.81 -45.47 -50.69
CA SER A 2 -4.52 -46.03 -50.18
C SER A 2 -3.90 -45.14 -49.10
N ARG A 3 -3.98 -45.56 -47.83
CA ARG A 3 -2.99 -46.40 -47.08
C ARG A 3 -1.73 -45.58 -46.80
N PHE A 4 -1.22 -45.49 -45.57
CA PHE A 4 -0.74 -46.54 -44.65
C PHE A 4 -1.03 -46.09 -43.19
N SER A 5 -1.53 -46.90 -42.24
CA SER A 5 -0.97 -48.13 -41.60
C SER A 5 0.40 -47.87 -40.99
N ASN A 6 0.80 -48.31 -39.80
CA ASN A 6 0.29 -49.13 -38.68
C ASN A 6 1.31 -48.74 -37.56
N ASP A 7 0.90 -48.44 -36.32
CA ASP A 7 0.79 -49.44 -35.24
C ASP A 7 2.17 -49.94 -34.76
N GLU A 8 2.43 -49.83 -33.46
CA GLU A 8 2.28 -50.97 -32.55
C GLU A 8 3.15 -50.76 -31.32
N PHE A 9 2.47 -50.74 -30.19
CA PHE A 9 3.00 -50.81 -28.84
C PHE A 9 3.40 -52.25 -28.52
N VAL A 10 4.56 -52.48 -27.91
CA VAL A 10 4.86 -53.70 -27.14
C VAL A 10 5.80 -53.38 -25.96
N PRO A 11 5.51 -53.84 -24.73
CA PRO A 11 6.34 -53.64 -23.55
C PRO A 11 7.08 -54.92 -23.08
N ASP A 12 7.93 -54.71 -22.06
CA ASP A 12 8.44 -55.61 -21.00
C ASP A 12 9.64 -56.56 -21.22
N ASP A 13 10.48 -56.55 -20.16
CA ASP A 13 11.39 -57.55 -19.58
C ASP A 13 12.51 -58.19 -20.41
N ASP A 14 13.77 -58.07 -19.94
CA ASP A 14 14.48 -59.21 -19.34
C ASP A 14 15.92 -58.88 -18.88
N VAL A 15 16.32 -59.63 -17.87
CA VAL A 15 17.48 -59.48 -16.98
C VAL A 15 18.78 -60.15 -17.46
N LYS A 16 19.90 -59.52 -17.08
CA LYS A 16 21.24 -60.06 -16.72
C LYS A 16 22.02 -60.96 -17.71
N SER A 17 23.19 -60.45 -18.10
CA SER A 17 24.47 -61.17 -17.94
C SER A 17 25.63 -60.17 -17.99
N PHE A 18 26.35 -59.97 -16.88
CA PHE A 18 27.68 -59.38 -16.93
C PHE A 18 28.62 -60.35 -16.22
N ASP A 19 29.58 -60.83 -17.01
CA ASP A 19 30.64 -61.76 -16.64
C ASP A 19 31.42 -61.28 -15.41
N ALA A 20 31.66 -62.22 -14.51
CA ALA A 20 32.65 -62.14 -13.46
C ALA A 20 33.91 -62.85 -13.96
N ASP A 21 35.06 -62.18 -13.86
CA ASP A 21 36.44 -62.67 -13.74
C ASP A 21 37.36 -61.53 -14.23
N ASP A 22 38.46 -61.13 -13.63
CA ASP A 22 39.15 -61.42 -12.37
C ASP A 22 40.36 -60.44 -12.39
N VAL A 23 40.54 -59.66 -11.32
CA VAL A 23 41.78 -59.21 -10.62
C VAL A 23 43.07 -58.82 -11.43
N ASP A 24 43.96 -57.91 -11.04
CA ASP A 24 44.36 -57.29 -9.76
C ASP A 24 45.26 -56.05 -10.06
N ASP A 25 45.47 -55.27 -9.00
CA ASP A 25 46.70 -54.52 -8.67
C ASP A 25 46.80 -53.06 -9.12
N TYR A 26 46.62 -52.13 -8.16
CA TYR A 26 47.71 -51.36 -7.56
C TYR A 26 47.18 -50.61 -6.31
N ASP A 27 47.62 -51.09 -5.14
CA ASP A 27 48.17 -50.34 -4.00
C ASP A 27 47.55 -48.98 -3.65
N ASP A 28 46.84 -48.88 -2.51
CA ASP A 28 47.42 -48.70 -1.16
C ASP A 28 47.48 -47.21 -0.77
N LEU A 29 46.42 -46.76 -0.08
CA LEU A 29 46.50 -45.81 1.03
C LEU A 29 45.36 -46.14 2.01
N GLU A 30 45.74 -46.89 3.06
CA GLU A 30 45.40 -46.70 4.49
C GLU A 30 44.80 -45.31 4.83
N ASP A 31 43.95 -45.03 5.83
CA ASP A 31 43.30 -45.69 6.97
C ASP A 31 42.61 -44.53 7.77
N TYR A 32 41.64 -44.83 8.64
CA TYR A 32 40.87 -43.98 9.60
C TYR A 32 39.72 -43.11 9.06
N ASP A 33 38.45 -43.48 9.34
CA ASP A 33 37.66 -43.28 10.59
C ASP A 33 37.24 -41.80 10.77
N GLU A 34 35.99 -41.46 10.48
CA GLU A 34 34.86 -41.38 11.44
C GLU A 34 34.74 -39.99 12.12
N LEU A 35 33.74 -39.23 11.63
CA LEU A 35 32.94 -38.16 12.27
C LEU A 35 33.63 -36.88 12.82
N SER A 36 33.41 -35.77 12.12
CA SER A 36 32.86 -34.52 12.67
C SER A 36 31.72 -34.11 11.70
N ASP A 37 30.45 -33.98 12.09
CA ASP A 37 29.90 -32.97 13.00
C ASP A 37 30.61 -31.62 12.84
N ASP A 38 30.64 -31.12 11.61
CA ASP A 38 30.57 -29.67 11.40
C ASP A 38 29.08 -29.38 11.17
N GLU A 39 28.40 -29.13 12.30
CA GLU A 39 27.29 -28.18 12.34
C GLU A 39 27.81 -26.92 11.65
N ASP A 40 27.53 -26.79 10.35
CA ASP A 40 27.45 -25.48 9.73
C ASP A 40 26.23 -24.79 10.36
N ASP A 41 26.44 -24.34 11.60
CA ASP A 41 25.79 -23.22 12.25
C ASP A 41 26.08 -22.04 11.32
N TYR A 42 25.34 -21.96 10.22
CA TYR A 42 25.13 -20.69 9.55
C TYR A 42 24.35 -19.88 10.56
N ASP A 43 25.09 -19.18 11.42
CA ASP A 43 24.61 -18.13 12.29
C ASP A 43 23.54 -17.36 11.52
N ASP A 44 22.29 -17.58 11.95
CA ASP A 44 21.13 -16.73 11.71
C ASP A 44 21.46 -15.33 12.24
N GLU A 45 22.25 -14.56 11.48
CA GLU A 45 22.52 -13.15 11.75
C GLU A 45 22.62 -12.38 10.42
N ASP A 46 21.57 -12.46 9.62
CA ASP A 46 21.19 -11.35 8.76
C ASP A 46 19.71 -11.00 9.00
N ASP A 47 19.30 -10.96 10.28
CA ASP A 47 18.19 -10.12 10.76
C ASP A 47 18.67 -8.65 10.76
N ASN A 48 19.17 -8.21 9.60
CA ASN A 48 19.15 -6.81 9.23
C ASN A 48 17.82 -6.58 8.50
N ASP A 49 16.70 -6.94 9.14
CA ASP A 49 15.48 -6.15 9.05
C ASP A 49 15.87 -4.75 9.57
N TYR A 50 16.62 -3.99 8.78
CA TYR A 50 16.35 -2.57 8.67
C TYR A 50 14.95 -2.54 8.10
N ASP A 51 13.96 -2.72 8.97
CA ASP A 51 12.58 -2.36 8.72
C ASP A 51 12.70 -0.97 8.10
N ASP A 52 12.31 -0.90 6.84
CA ASP A 52 12.23 0.31 6.03
C ASP A 52 11.05 1.15 6.54
N ASP A 53 10.99 1.29 7.87
CA ASP A 53 10.00 2.01 8.63
C ASP A 53 10.27 3.48 8.33
N LEU A 54 9.42 4.02 7.47
CA LEU A 54 9.37 5.45 7.21
C LEU A 54 9.25 6.19 8.56
N GLU A 55 9.91 7.35 8.66
CA GLU A 55 9.78 8.18 9.85
C GLU A 55 8.35 8.73 9.92
N ASP A 56 7.73 8.62 11.10
CA ASP A 56 6.43 9.23 11.35
C ASP A 56 6.47 10.73 11.07
N ALA A 57 5.44 11.25 10.40
CA ALA A 57 5.24 12.69 10.28
C ALA A 57 5.12 13.30 11.68
N SER A 58 5.95 14.31 11.95
CA SER A 58 5.88 15.06 13.19
C SER A 58 4.63 15.95 13.24
N GLU A 59 4.27 16.42 14.43
CA GLU A 59 3.12 17.32 14.59
C GLU A 59 3.26 18.62 13.76
N ASP A 60 4.48 19.06 13.49
CA ASP A 60 4.75 20.28 12.72
C ASP A 60 4.64 20.05 11.20
N GLU A 61 4.75 18.80 10.73
CA GLU A 61 4.61 18.40 9.32
C GLU A 61 3.16 18.02 8.99
N ILE A 62 2.27 17.88 9.97
CA ILE A 62 0.87 17.55 9.74
C ILE A 62 0.05 18.84 9.76
N ASP A 63 -0.35 19.35 8.59
CA ASP A 63 -1.08 20.62 8.52
C ASP A 63 -2.50 20.48 9.06
N LEU A 64 -3.19 19.40 8.67
CA LEU A 64 -4.54 19.11 9.15
C LEU A 64 -4.95 17.64 9.02
N VAL A 65 -5.84 17.22 9.92
CA VAL A 65 -6.64 16.01 9.81
C VAL A 65 -8.08 16.38 10.16
N VAL A 66 -8.97 16.36 9.16
CA VAL A 66 -10.37 16.80 9.33
C VAL A 66 -11.32 15.73 8.82
N ALA A 67 -12.34 15.41 9.62
CA ALA A 67 -13.45 14.56 9.19
C ALA A 67 -14.67 15.38 8.78
N LEU A 68 -15.26 15.03 7.64
CA LEU A 68 -16.51 15.56 7.09
C LEU A 68 -17.59 14.49 7.12
N TYR A 69 -18.76 14.81 7.66
CA TYR A 69 -19.89 13.90 7.68
C TYR A 69 -21.22 14.64 7.79
N ASN A 70 -22.31 13.91 7.55
CA ASN A 70 -23.66 14.43 7.74
C ASN A 70 -24.24 13.92 9.05
N ASP A 71 -24.75 14.83 9.87
CA ASP A 71 -25.47 14.51 11.11
C ASP A 71 -26.87 15.12 11.06
N ASP A 72 -27.91 14.28 11.06
CA ASP A 72 -29.32 14.71 10.94
C ASP A 72 -29.60 15.71 9.79
N GLY A 73 -28.87 15.57 8.68
CA GLY A 73 -29.01 16.42 7.48
C GLY A 73 -28.17 17.70 7.50
N GLU A 74 -27.45 17.95 8.58
CA GLU A 74 -26.50 19.05 8.71
C GLU A 74 -25.08 18.61 8.32
N ARG A 75 -24.37 19.49 7.62
CA ARG A 75 -22.96 19.29 7.27
C ARG A 75 -22.10 19.57 8.50
N VAL A 76 -21.29 18.60 8.90
CA VAL A 76 -20.38 18.71 10.04
C VAL A 76 -18.95 18.46 9.57
N ALA A 77 -18.04 19.31 10.04
CA ALA A 77 -16.59 19.08 9.94
C ALA A 77 -15.99 19.17 11.33
N VAL A 78 -15.10 18.24 11.69
CA VAL A 78 -14.42 18.21 12.99
C VAL A 78 -12.93 17.96 12.79
N PRO A 79 -12.05 18.65 13.53
CA PRO A 79 -10.65 18.27 13.58
C PRO A 79 -10.54 16.89 14.25
N MET A 80 -9.60 16.09 13.77
CA MET A 80 -9.23 14.82 14.39
C MET A 80 -7.84 14.95 15.04
N GLU A 81 -7.39 13.85 15.65
CA GLU A 81 -6.04 13.78 16.22
C GLU A 81 -5.00 13.82 15.09
N PRO A 82 -3.99 14.72 15.13
CA PRO A 82 -3.00 14.85 14.06
C PRO A 82 -2.30 13.55 13.73
N MET A 83 -1.93 12.76 14.74
CA MET A 83 -1.21 11.48 14.58
C MET A 83 -1.97 10.41 13.77
N LEU A 84 -3.26 10.61 13.47
CA LEU A 84 -3.96 9.76 12.50
C LEU A 84 -3.39 9.89 11.08
N ALA A 85 -2.59 10.93 10.82
CA ALA A 85 -1.80 11.09 9.62
C ALA A 85 -0.65 10.09 9.48
N ASN A 86 -0.37 9.25 10.50
CA ASN A 86 0.66 8.21 10.45
C ASN A 86 0.07 6.78 10.49
N ASP A 87 -1.25 6.64 10.60
CA ASP A 87 -1.91 5.33 10.73
C ASP A 87 -3.23 5.32 9.93
N PHE A 88 -3.16 4.84 8.69
CA PHE A 88 -4.31 4.80 7.79
C PHE A 88 -5.45 3.93 8.34
N ASP A 89 -5.12 2.80 8.97
CA ASP A 89 -6.10 1.85 9.50
C ASP A 89 -6.88 2.44 10.70
N GLU A 90 -6.19 3.16 11.59
CA GLU A 90 -6.83 3.88 12.68
C GLU A 90 -7.65 5.08 12.17
N LEU A 91 -7.16 5.83 11.17
CA LEU A 91 -7.95 6.87 10.50
C LEU A 91 -9.27 6.31 9.96
N VAL A 92 -9.21 5.22 9.19
CA VAL A 92 -10.39 4.50 8.68
C VAL A 92 -11.30 4.04 9.81
N THR A 93 -10.72 3.52 10.90
CA THR A 93 -11.46 3.05 12.08
C THR A 93 -12.21 4.19 12.77
N GLN A 94 -11.60 5.36 12.92
CA GLN A 94 -12.23 6.54 13.50
C GLN A 94 -13.34 7.10 12.60
N LEU A 95 -13.09 7.21 11.30
CA LEU A 95 -14.10 7.65 10.32
C LEU A 95 -15.34 6.75 10.33
N ARG A 96 -15.15 5.43 10.49
CA ARG A 96 -16.26 4.45 10.57
C ARG A 96 -17.20 4.67 11.76
N ARG A 97 -16.76 5.39 12.80
CA ARG A 97 -17.57 5.69 14.00
C ARG A 97 -18.48 6.90 13.80
N LEU A 98 -18.23 7.71 12.77
CA LEU A 98 -18.99 8.93 12.51
C LEU A 98 -20.34 8.61 11.85
N PRO A 99 -21.40 9.38 12.15
CA PRO A 99 -22.72 9.17 11.57
C PRO A 99 -22.80 9.64 10.11
N GLY A 100 -23.86 9.21 9.41
CA GLY A 100 -24.21 9.74 8.08
C GLY A 100 -24.45 8.66 7.03
N ASP A 101 -25.57 8.75 6.33
CA ASP A 101 -25.94 7.78 5.27
C ASP A 101 -24.97 7.81 4.08
N ALA A 102 -24.34 8.96 3.83
CA ALA A 102 -23.34 9.13 2.77
C ALA A 102 -21.92 8.70 3.22
N GLY A 103 -21.77 8.21 4.45
CA GLY A 103 -20.48 7.94 5.07
C GLY A 103 -19.79 9.19 5.60
N ALA A 104 -18.55 9.00 6.04
CA ALA A 104 -17.64 10.07 6.45
C ALA A 104 -16.46 10.16 5.49
N VAL A 105 -15.90 11.36 5.35
CA VAL A 105 -14.70 11.67 4.55
C VAL A 105 -13.63 12.20 5.50
N GLY A 106 -12.47 11.56 5.56
CA GLY A 106 -11.26 12.14 6.14
C GLY A 106 -10.49 12.89 5.07
N MET A 107 -9.93 14.03 5.47
CA MET A 107 -9.04 14.86 4.66
C MET A 107 -7.77 15.10 5.47
N VAL A 108 -6.63 14.71 4.91
CA VAL A 108 -5.31 14.79 5.54
C VAL A 108 -4.39 15.59 4.61
N SER A 109 -3.68 16.58 5.17
CA SER A 109 -2.64 17.35 4.49
C SER A 109 -1.33 17.17 5.23
N ILE A 110 -0.25 16.99 4.49
CA ILE A 110 1.10 16.78 5.02
C ILE A 110 2.08 17.74 4.34
N ASP A 111 2.81 18.47 5.17
CA ASP A 111 3.89 19.42 4.87
C ASP A 111 3.57 20.42 3.75
N HIS A 112 2.29 20.78 3.60
CA HIS A 112 1.77 21.57 2.48
C HIS A 112 2.04 20.98 1.08
N GLN A 113 2.49 19.71 0.99
CA GLN A 113 2.97 19.08 -0.24
C GLN A 113 1.92 18.20 -0.90
N PHE A 114 1.23 17.36 -0.13
CA PHE A 114 0.29 16.38 -0.67
C PHE A 114 -0.86 16.13 0.30
N TYR A 115 -1.91 15.49 -0.21
CA TYR A 115 -3.09 15.18 0.57
C TYR A 115 -3.65 13.79 0.30
N VAL A 116 -4.33 13.27 1.31
CA VAL A 116 -5.07 12.02 1.27
C VAL A 116 -6.53 12.29 1.60
N ILE A 117 -7.43 11.80 0.75
CA ILE A 117 -8.88 11.81 1.00
C ILE A 117 -9.34 10.37 1.19
N VAL A 118 -9.97 10.09 2.33
CA VAL A 118 -10.49 8.75 2.66
C VAL A 118 -11.99 8.83 2.87
N ARG A 119 -12.79 8.10 2.07
CA ARG A 119 -14.23 7.95 2.34
C ARG A 119 -14.53 6.57 2.90
N VAL A 120 -15.17 6.55 4.07
CA VAL A 120 -15.69 5.33 4.70
C VAL A 120 -17.21 5.30 4.68
N ARG A 121 -17.77 4.25 4.06
CA ARG A 121 -19.22 3.99 3.92
C ARG A 121 -19.55 2.56 4.34
N GLY A 122 -19.88 2.39 5.62
CA GLY A 122 -20.08 1.07 6.20
C GLY A 122 -18.80 0.23 6.10
N ARG A 123 -18.77 -0.73 5.16
CA ARG A 123 -17.58 -1.57 4.91
C ARG A 123 -16.75 -1.13 3.71
N ASN A 124 -17.28 -0.23 2.89
CA ASN A 124 -16.58 0.27 1.72
C ASN A 124 -15.66 1.41 2.17
N VAL A 125 -14.39 1.33 1.76
CA VAL A 125 -13.37 2.35 1.94
C VAL A 125 -12.89 2.72 0.54
N GLN A 126 -12.92 4.00 0.23
CA GLN A 126 -12.37 4.59 -1.00
C GLN A 126 -11.28 5.57 -0.55
N VAL A 127 -10.19 5.64 -1.29
CA VAL A 127 -9.08 6.55 -1.00
C VAL A 127 -8.61 7.21 -2.27
N PHE A 128 -8.15 8.45 -2.15
CA PHE A 128 -7.45 9.19 -3.19
C PHE A 128 -6.21 9.82 -2.56
N LEU A 129 -5.06 9.58 -3.17
CA LEU A 129 -3.75 10.16 -2.84
C LEU A 129 -3.35 11.08 -3.99
N SER A 130 -3.04 12.35 -3.68
CA SER A 130 -2.74 13.35 -4.70
C SER A 130 -1.41 13.12 -5.42
N ASP A 131 -0.45 12.50 -4.74
CA ASP A 131 0.88 12.20 -5.27
C ASP A 131 1.38 10.87 -4.70
N ALA A 132 1.49 9.87 -5.56
CA ALA A 132 1.94 8.52 -5.24
C ALA A 132 3.43 8.43 -4.92
N THR A 133 4.25 9.35 -5.43
CA THR A 133 5.70 9.35 -5.17
C THR A 133 6.01 9.58 -3.69
N GLN A 134 5.11 10.28 -2.99
CA GLN A 134 5.19 10.56 -1.55
C GLN A 134 5.16 9.30 -0.68
N ALA A 135 4.72 8.15 -1.20
CA ALA A 135 4.79 6.87 -0.50
C ALA A 135 6.23 6.36 -0.25
N ASN A 136 7.23 6.97 -0.90
CA ASN A 136 8.64 6.72 -0.60
C ASN A 136 9.10 7.36 0.72
N ASP A 137 8.40 8.40 1.20
CA ASP A 137 8.85 9.21 2.34
C ASP A 137 7.84 9.22 3.50
N TRP A 138 6.54 9.07 3.22
CA TRP A 138 5.48 9.30 4.20
C TRP A 138 4.67 8.04 4.54
N PRO A 139 4.54 7.65 5.82
CA PRO A 139 3.85 6.42 6.24
C PRO A 139 2.44 6.30 5.70
N ILE A 140 1.61 7.36 5.78
CA ILE A 140 0.23 7.30 5.30
C ILE A 140 0.12 7.12 3.78
N ALA A 141 1.05 7.68 2.99
CA ALA A 141 1.05 7.49 1.55
C ALA A 141 1.44 6.03 1.22
N ARG A 142 2.40 5.46 1.95
CA ARG A 142 2.79 4.05 1.84
C ARG A 142 1.65 3.10 2.22
N ASP A 143 0.99 3.34 3.35
CA ASP A 143 -0.19 2.59 3.78
C ASP A 143 -1.31 2.63 2.73
N VAL A 144 -1.50 3.77 2.04
CA VAL A 144 -2.50 3.91 0.98
C VAL A 144 -2.13 3.07 -0.24
N ALA A 145 -0.87 3.10 -0.69
CA ALA A 145 -0.40 2.26 -1.78
C ALA A 145 -0.56 0.76 -1.45
N ASP A 146 -0.19 0.36 -0.23
CA ASP A 146 -0.36 -1.01 0.28
C ASP A 146 -1.84 -1.42 0.35
N PHE A 147 -2.71 -0.52 0.82
CA PHE A 147 -4.15 -0.75 0.88
C PHE A 147 -4.76 -0.98 -0.52
N LEU A 148 -4.30 -0.22 -1.51
CA LEU A 148 -4.74 -0.35 -2.90
C LEU A 148 -4.09 -1.57 -3.59
N GLY A 149 -2.94 -2.03 -3.10
CA GLY A 149 -2.13 -3.06 -3.72
C GLY A 149 -1.52 -2.58 -5.04
N GLU A 150 -1.18 -1.29 -5.11
CA GLU A 150 -0.55 -0.63 -6.26
C GLU A 150 0.95 -0.44 -6.00
N ASP A 151 1.74 -0.45 -7.08
CA ASP A 151 3.18 -0.25 -6.99
C ASP A 151 3.49 1.23 -6.73
N ILE A 152 4.45 1.52 -5.83
CA ILE A 152 4.93 2.87 -5.56
C ILE A 152 5.86 3.31 -6.70
N PRO A 153 5.64 4.48 -7.33
CA PRO A 153 6.53 5.00 -8.37
C PRO A 153 7.91 5.38 -7.82
N ASP A 154 8.92 5.47 -8.69
CA ASP A 154 10.26 5.89 -8.28
C ASP A 154 10.21 7.36 -7.79
N PRO A 155 11.00 7.75 -6.78
CA PRO A 155 10.98 9.12 -6.24
C PRO A 155 11.45 10.20 -7.23
N ASP A 156 12.06 9.79 -8.35
CA ASP A 156 12.49 10.68 -9.44
C ASP A 156 11.42 10.82 -10.56
N ASP A 157 10.29 10.11 -10.48
CA ASP A 157 9.20 10.18 -11.45
C ASP A 157 8.36 11.47 -11.29
N ASP A 158 7.54 11.79 -12.29
CA ASP A 158 6.60 12.91 -12.21
C ASP A 158 5.45 12.56 -11.22
N PRO A 159 4.95 13.52 -10.41
CA PRO A 159 3.81 13.31 -9.53
C PRO A 159 2.60 12.72 -10.25
N GLU A 160 2.03 11.67 -9.68
CA GLU A 160 0.81 11.04 -10.19
C GLU A 160 -0.17 10.69 -9.08
N THR A 161 -1.46 10.85 -9.34
CA THR A 161 -2.51 10.51 -8.37
C THR A 161 -2.71 9.00 -8.26
N MET A 162 -3.15 8.54 -7.10
CA MET A 162 -3.44 7.12 -6.86
C MET A 162 -4.80 6.93 -6.17
N GLY A 163 -5.51 5.86 -6.52
CA GLY A 163 -6.82 5.52 -5.95
C GLY A 163 -8.04 5.99 -6.76
N ASP A 164 -9.12 6.35 -6.07
CA ASP A 164 -10.45 6.59 -6.65
C ASP A 164 -10.76 8.09 -6.81
N GLY A 165 -10.45 8.66 -7.97
CA GLY A 165 -10.77 10.07 -8.29
C GLY A 165 -12.26 10.38 -8.37
N ASP A 166 -13.13 9.37 -8.55
CA ASP A 166 -14.58 9.52 -8.61
C ASP A 166 -15.25 9.39 -7.22
N MET A 167 -14.46 9.23 -6.16
CA MET A 167 -14.95 8.97 -4.81
C MET A 167 -15.85 10.08 -4.26
N LEU A 168 -15.87 11.29 -4.84
CA LEU A 168 -16.74 12.42 -4.46
C LEU A 168 -17.75 12.82 -5.56
N ALA A 169 -17.92 12.01 -6.61
CA ALA A 169 -18.74 12.35 -7.76
C ALA A 169 -20.23 12.58 -7.42
N ASP A 170 -20.74 11.85 -6.43
CA ASP A 170 -22.11 12.03 -5.91
C ASP A 170 -22.33 13.36 -5.18
N ALA A 171 -21.25 14.02 -4.73
CA ALA A 171 -21.25 15.36 -4.16
C ALA A 171 -20.94 16.45 -5.21
N GLY A 172 -20.77 16.07 -6.48
CA GLY A 172 -20.59 16.99 -7.61
C GLY A 172 -19.13 17.31 -7.93
N LEU A 173 -18.20 16.45 -7.52
CA LEU A 173 -16.77 16.54 -7.81
C LEU A 173 -16.27 15.18 -8.35
N GLY A 174 -16.07 15.09 -9.66
CA GLY A 174 -15.64 13.85 -10.32
C GLY A 174 -14.14 13.79 -10.58
N GLU A 175 -13.69 12.66 -11.13
CA GLU A 175 -12.28 12.33 -11.39
C GLU A 175 -11.49 13.47 -12.05
N PHE A 176 -11.96 14.00 -13.18
CA PHE A 176 -11.22 15.07 -13.89
C PHE A 176 -11.04 16.34 -13.04
N ASP A 177 -12.03 16.71 -12.24
CA ASP A 177 -11.88 17.87 -11.35
C ASP A 177 -10.90 17.53 -10.21
N MET A 178 -10.87 16.28 -9.75
CA MET A 178 -9.99 15.80 -8.68
C MET A 178 -8.52 15.71 -9.14
N GLU A 179 -8.26 15.18 -10.33
CA GLU A 179 -6.94 15.24 -10.99
C GLU A 179 -6.48 16.69 -11.16
N ALA A 180 -7.36 17.58 -11.60
CA ALA A 180 -7.02 19.00 -11.77
C ALA A 180 -6.67 19.71 -10.46
N PHE A 181 -7.21 19.24 -9.32
CA PHE A 181 -6.79 19.72 -8.00
C PHE A 181 -5.43 19.17 -7.59
N ALA A 182 -5.10 17.91 -7.92
CA ALA A 182 -3.79 17.34 -7.64
C ALA A 182 -2.67 17.99 -8.49
N ASP A 183 -2.97 18.37 -9.73
CA ASP A 183 -2.03 19.08 -10.63
C ASP A 183 -1.83 20.58 -10.28
N ALA A 184 -2.54 21.10 -9.28
CA ALA A 184 -2.49 22.51 -8.93
C ALA A 184 -1.19 22.87 -8.19
N ASP A 185 -0.62 24.04 -8.53
CA ASP A 185 0.56 24.61 -7.85
C ASP A 185 0.11 25.44 -6.64
N GLU A 186 -0.55 24.79 -5.69
CA GLU A 186 -1.14 25.36 -4.47
C GLU A 186 -0.84 24.44 -3.27
N ASP A 187 -0.80 25.00 -2.06
CA ASP A 187 -0.53 24.21 -0.85
C ASP A 187 -1.67 23.20 -0.59
N SER A 188 -1.32 21.99 -0.13
CA SER A 188 -2.28 20.88 -0.01
C SER A 188 -3.47 21.16 0.92
N ASP A 189 -3.29 21.96 1.96
CA ASP A 189 -4.37 22.38 2.87
C ASP A 189 -5.32 23.42 2.22
N GLU A 190 -4.78 24.30 1.36
CA GLU A 190 -5.59 25.21 0.55
C GLU A 190 -6.44 24.44 -0.47
N ILE A 191 -5.84 23.45 -1.15
CA ILE A 191 -6.54 22.56 -2.08
C ILE A 191 -7.68 21.81 -1.37
N LEU A 192 -7.42 21.24 -0.19
CA LEU A 192 -8.46 20.55 0.58
C LEU A 192 -9.59 21.48 1.03
N SER A 193 -9.29 22.75 1.33
CA SER A 193 -10.31 23.76 1.62
C SER A 193 -11.24 24.00 0.43
N ASP A 194 -10.67 24.09 -0.77
CA ASP A 194 -11.42 24.26 -2.02
C ASP A 194 -12.25 23.03 -2.38
N ILE A 195 -11.70 21.82 -2.21
CA ILE A 195 -12.42 20.56 -2.35
C ILE A 195 -13.60 20.53 -1.35
N ALA A 196 -13.36 20.84 -0.09
CA ALA A 196 -14.40 20.88 0.95
C ALA A 196 -15.50 21.91 0.62
N ALA A 197 -15.14 23.08 0.09
CA ALA A 197 -16.11 24.06 -0.40
C ALA A 197 -16.95 23.49 -1.56
N ARG A 198 -16.31 22.79 -2.51
CA ARG A 198 -16.95 22.19 -3.69
C ARG A 198 -17.94 21.09 -3.33
N VAL A 199 -17.67 20.32 -2.26
CA VAL A 199 -18.58 19.30 -1.71
C VAL A 199 -19.51 19.81 -0.59
N HIS A 200 -19.63 21.13 -0.44
CA HIS A 200 -20.58 21.83 0.43
C HIS A 200 -20.28 21.76 1.94
N PHE A 201 -18.99 21.69 2.32
CA PHE A 201 -18.49 21.73 3.69
C PHE A 201 -17.64 22.97 4.03
N GLY A 202 -17.35 23.86 3.08
CA GLY A 202 -16.39 24.97 3.22
C GLY A 202 -16.40 25.69 4.58
N PRO A 203 -17.50 26.35 5.01
CA PRO A 203 -17.52 27.08 6.28
C PRO A 203 -17.29 26.23 7.53
N GLN A 204 -17.62 24.93 7.48
CA GLN A 204 -17.38 23.98 8.56
C GLN A 204 -15.93 23.53 8.55
N PHE A 205 -15.40 23.19 7.37
CA PHE A 205 -14.01 22.78 7.17
C PHE A 205 -13.06 23.88 7.63
N GLU A 206 -13.24 25.12 7.19
CA GLU A 206 -12.40 26.26 7.60
C GLU A 206 -12.33 26.40 9.13
N ARG A 207 -13.45 26.17 9.83
CA ARG A 207 -13.49 26.22 11.31
C ARG A 207 -12.72 25.06 11.94
N ALA A 208 -12.81 23.86 11.36
CA ALA A 208 -12.10 22.68 11.83
C ALA A 208 -10.60 22.79 11.58
N ALA A 209 -10.19 23.13 10.35
CA ALA A 209 -8.79 23.28 9.94
C ALA A 209 -8.04 24.30 10.81
N ASN A 210 -8.63 25.47 11.05
CA ASN A 210 -8.06 26.50 11.96
C ASN A 210 -7.87 26.02 13.42
N THR A 211 -8.51 24.91 13.80
CA THR A 211 -8.35 24.30 15.12
C THR A 211 -7.30 23.19 15.11
N SER A 212 -7.09 22.50 13.99
CA SER A 212 -6.01 21.50 13.83
C SER A 212 -4.61 22.12 13.87
N VAL A 213 -4.43 23.35 13.37
CA VAL A 213 -3.14 24.06 13.32
C VAL A 213 -2.71 24.64 14.69
N ARG A 214 -3.30 24.20 15.81
CA ARG A 214 -3.11 24.82 17.15
C ARG A 214 -2.86 23.82 18.27
#